data_AF-A0A432FFT7-F1
#
_entry.id   AF-A0A432FFT7-F1
#
_cell.length_a   1.000
_cell.length_b   1.000
_cell.length_c   1.000
_cell.angle_alpha   90.00
_cell.angle_beta   90.00
_cell.angle_gamma   90.00
#
_symmetry.space_group_name_H-M   'P 1'
#
loop_
_entity.id
_entity.type
_entity.pdbx_description
1 polymer ?
#
loop_
_entity_poly.entity_id
_entity_poly.type
_entity_poly.pdbx_seq_one_letter_code
_entity_poly.pdbx_strand_id
1 'polypeptide(L)' 'QIREAIRAAMKKEPYIAESFDDGTSFASKRMSVGKSEWLSRGRLLKMLKQKSISEFF' A
#
# COMPACT_ATOMS: atom_id res chain seq x y z
N GLN A 1 7.84 -19.49 5.63
CA GLN A 1 6.91 -18.67 6.45
C GLN A 1 6.31 -17.49 5.69
N ILE A 2 7.08 -16.59 5.08
CA ILE A 2 6.55 -15.39 4.39
C ILE A 2 5.56 -15.74 3.26
N ARG A 3 5.93 -16.68 2.38
CA ARG A 3 5.06 -17.11 1.26
C ARG A 3 3.71 -17.64 1.72
N GLU A 4 3.69 -18.46 2.78
CA GLU A 4 2.45 -19.04 3.30
C GLU A 4 1.59 -17.97 4.00
N ALA A 5 2.22 -16.99 4.67
CA ALA A 5 1.53 -15.84 5.24
C ALA A 5 0.87 -14.97 4.15
N ILE A 6 1.57 -14.73 3.02
CA ILE A 6 0.99 -14.03 1.86
C ILE A 6 -0.19 -14.82 1.31
N ARG A 7 -0.02 -16.14 1.11
CA ARG A 7 -1.09 -16.99 0.57
C ARG A 7 -2.31 -17.02 1.49
N ALA A 8 -2.13 -17.02 2.81
CA ALA A 8 -3.22 -16.93 3.77
C ALA A 8 -3.90 -15.54 3.76
N ALA A 9 -3.14 -14.46 3.58
CA ALA A 9 -3.68 -13.12 3.44
C ALA A 9 -4.52 -12.95 2.17
N MET A 10 -4.08 -13.55 1.06
CA MET A 10 -4.81 -13.53 -0.23
C MET A 10 -6.14 -14.31 -0.22
N LYS A 11 -6.38 -15.15 0.79
CA LYS A 11 -7.67 -15.84 0.97
C LYS A 11 -8.73 -14.96 1.65
N LYS A 12 -8.34 -13.79 2.18
CA LYS A 12 -9.25 -12.85 2.82
C LYS A 12 -9.71 -11.82 1.79
N GLU A 13 -10.95 -11.38 1.92
CA GLU A 13 -11.46 -10.28 1.12
C GLU A 13 -10.59 -9.03 1.33
N PRO A 14 -10.13 -8.38 0.24
CA PRO A 14 -9.34 -7.18 0.34
C PRO A 14 -10.21 -6.01 0.82
N TYR A 15 -9.58 -5.07 1.52
CA TYR A 15 -10.21 -3.78 1.76
C TYR A 15 -10.16 -2.94 0.48
N ILE A 16 -11.32 -2.59 -0.06
CA ILE A 16 -11.42 -1.68 -1.21
C ILE A 16 -11.55 -0.27 -0.66
N ALA A 17 -10.49 0.52 -0.80
CA ALA A 17 -10.47 1.90 -0.33
C ALA A 17 -11.20 2.83 -1.30
N GLU A 18 -11.96 3.78 -0.77
CA GLU A 18 -12.72 4.76 -1.56
C GLU A 18 -11.83 5.90 -2.08
N SER A 19 -10.69 6.12 -1.42
CA SER A 19 -9.71 7.14 -1.79
C SER A 19 -8.30 6.76 -1.36
N PHE A 20 -7.30 7.49 -1.86
CA PHE A 20 -5.93 7.36 -1.39
C PHE A 20 -5.80 7.63 0.12
N ASP A 21 -6.53 8.62 0.63
CA ASP A 21 -6.49 8.99 2.04
C ASP A 21 -7.04 7.88 2.94
N ASP A 22 -8.16 7.29 2.51
CA ASP A 22 -8.79 6.16 3.17
C ASP A 22 -7.87 4.94 3.20
N GLY A 23 -7.30 4.56 2.05
CA GLY A 23 -6.38 3.43 1.95
C GLY A 23 -5.12 3.59 2.83
N THR A 24 -4.56 4.80 2.87
CA THR A 24 -3.38 5.10 3.71
C THR A 24 -3.72 5.14 5.20
N SER A 25 -4.92 5.61 5.57
CA SER A 25 -5.44 5.57 6.94
C SER A 25 -5.68 4.13 7.40
N PHE A 26 -6.30 3.30 6.56
CA PHE A 26 -6.53 1.89 6.83
C PHE A 26 -5.21 1.12 7.05
N ALA A 27 -4.24 1.29 6.15
CA ALA A 27 -2.96 0.59 6.21
C ALA A 27 -2.13 0.99 7.45
N SER A 28 -2.03 2.28 7.75
CA SER A 28 -1.27 2.78 8.90
C SER A 28 -1.86 2.31 10.23
N LYS A 29 -3.19 2.34 10.38
CA LYS A 29 -3.90 1.78 11.54
C LYS A 29 -3.64 0.28 11.71
N ARG A 30 -3.76 -0.52 10.64
CA ARG A 30 -3.51 -1.97 10.66
C ARG A 30 -2.09 -2.33 11.09
N MET A 31 -1.13 -1.47 10.78
CA MET A 31 0.28 -1.65 11.09
C MET A 31 0.70 -1.00 12.42
N SER A 32 -0.21 -0.33 13.12
CA SER A 32 0.07 0.41 14.37
C SER A 32 1.20 1.43 14.23
N VAL A 33 1.24 2.13 13.11
CA VAL A 33 2.22 3.21 12.85
C VAL A 33 1.50 4.49 12.46
N GLY A 34 2.14 5.65 12.69
CA GLY A 34 1.59 6.93 12.29
C GLY A 34 1.45 7.05 10.76
N LYS A 35 0.38 7.69 10.27
CA LYS A 35 0.14 7.87 8.83
C LYS A 35 1.30 8.57 8.12
N SER A 36 1.81 9.66 8.69
CA SER A 36 2.98 10.38 8.15
C SER A 36 4.24 9.53 8.14
N GLU A 37 4.45 8.73 9.19
CA GLU A 37 5.57 7.80 9.26
C GLU A 37 5.47 6.72 8.17
N TRP A 38 4.29 6.12 8.03
CA TRP A 38 4.00 5.12 7.01
C TRP A 38 4.27 5.65 5.59
N LEU A 39 3.84 6.89 5.31
CA LEU A 39 4.10 7.55 4.03
C LEU A 39 5.58 7.89 3.80
N SER A 40 6.27 8.40 4.82
CA SER A 40 7.67 8.82 4.71
C SER A 40 8.65 7.65 4.57
N ARG A 41 8.38 6.53 5.24
CA ARG A 41 9.23 5.32 5.19
C ARG A 41 8.84 4.37 4.06
N GLY A 42 7.63 4.51 3.53
CA GLY A 42 7.14 3.73 2.40
C GLY A 42 7.84 4.06 1.07
N ARG A 43 7.72 3.16 0.09
CA ARG A 43 8.16 3.42 -1.30
C ARG A 43 7.04 3.98 -2.18
N LEU A 44 5.82 4.09 -1.65
CA LEU A 44 4.62 4.42 -2.40
C LEU A 44 4.73 5.80 -3.07
N LEU A 45 5.20 6.81 -2.34
CA LEU A 45 5.47 8.14 -2.89
C LEU A 45 6.59 8.15 -3.95
N LYS A 46 7.54 7.21 -3.89
CA LYS A 46 8.58 7.05 -4.92
C LYS A 46 8.01 6.44 -6.19
N MET A 47 7.05 5.52 -6.07
CA MET A 47 6.37 4.89 -7.21
C MET A 47 5.48 5.88 -7.97
N LEU A 48 4.93 6.90 -7.31
CA LEU A 48 4.21 8.00 -7.99
C LEU A 48 5.08 8.80 -8.96
N LYS A 49 6.41 8.79 -8.76
CA LYS A 49 7.37 9.49 -9.64
C LYS A 49 7.86 8.63 -10.80
N GLN A 50 7.40 7.38 -10.89
CA GLN A 50 7.79 6.48 -11.97
C GLN A 50 7.12 6.95 -13.26
N LYS A 51 7.90 7.01 -14.35
CA LYS A 51 7.41 7.37 -15.69
C LYS A 51 6.18 6.54 -16.03
N SER A 52 5.16 7.16 -16.59
CA SER A 52 3.99 6.43 -17.05
C SER A 52 4.40 5.45 -18.16
N ILE A 53 3.65 4.36 -18.32
CA ILE A 53 3.90 3.41 -19.41
C ILE A 53 3.82 4.11 -20.78
N SER A 54 3.01 5.15 -20.89
CA SER A 54 2.85 5.97 -22.09
C SER A 54 4.06 6.86 -22.40
N GLU A 55 4.95 7.10 -21.44
CA GLU A 55 6.23 7.79 -21.69
C GLU A 55 7.33 6.83 -22.18
N PHE A 56 7.05 5.53 -22.20
CA PHE A 56 7.98 4.48 -22.63
C PHE A 56 7.79 4.05 -24.10
N PHE A 57 6.61 4.30 -24.67
CA PHE A 57 6.25 3.96 -26.06
C PHE A 57 6.06 5.25 -26.87
#